data_AF-A0A0F9QY14-F1
#
_entry.id   AF-A0A0F9QY14-F1
#
_cell.length_a   1.000
_cell.length_b   1.000
_cell.length_c   1.000
_cell.angle_alpha   90.00
_cell.angle_beta   90.00
_cell.angle_gamma   90.00
#
_symmetry.space_group_name_H-M   'P 1'
#
loop_
_entity.id
_entity.type
_entity.pdbx_description
1 polymer ?
#
loop_
_entity_poly.entity_id
_entity_poly.type
_entity_poly.pdbx_seq_one_letter_code
_entity_poly.pdbx_strand_id
1 'polypeptide(L)' 'MAKKKHSFAWSPIRRLMKQQGASIVARNAVDLLIDHLEKTATALTTQARTFTMHAN' A
#
# COMPACT_ATOMS: atom_id res chain seq x y z
N MET A 1 -22.61 1.54 -3.14
CA MET A 1 -21.30 1.97 -2.60
C MET A 1 -20.27 1.80 -3.71
N ALA A 2 -19.66 2.88 -4.20
CA ALA A 2 -18.68 2.79 -5.28
C ALA A 2 -17.44 2.02 -4.78
N LYS A 3 -16.90 1.09 -5.59
CA LYS A 3 -15.64 0.41 -5.27
C LYS A 3 -14.54 1.49 -5.13
N LYS A 4 -13.95 1.60 -3.93
CA LYS A 4 -12.79 2.45 -3.69
C LYS A 4 -11.69 2.02 -4.67
N LYS A 5 -11.24 2.93 -5.53
CA LYS A 5 -10.22 2.62 -6.54
C LYS A 5 -8.87 2.67 -5.85
N HIS A 6 -8.36 1.51 -5.44
CA HIS A 6 -7.04 1.39 -4.83
C HIS A 6 -5.92 1.56 -5.86
N SER A 7 -4.82 2.18 -5.44
CA SER A 7 -3.59 2.35 -6.20
C SER A 7 -2.80 1.04 -6.28
N PHE A 8 -2.94 0.18 -5.27
CA PHE A 8 -2.37 -1.17 -5.24
C PHE A 8 -3.42 -2.23 -5.54
N ALA A 9 -3.06 -3.24 -6.32
CA ALA A 9 -3.93 -4.38 -6.61
C ALA A 9 -4.04 -5.31 -5.40
N TRP A 10 -5.26 -5.75 -5.11
CA TRP A 10 -5.57 -6.60 -3.96
C TRP A 10 -4.89 -7.99 -4.00
N SER A 11 -4.84 -8.62 -5.18
CA SER A 11 -4.31 -9.98 -5.34
C SER A 11 -2.82 -10.11 -4.97
N PRO A 12 -1.91 -9.24 -5.45
CA PRO A 12 -0.52 -9.22 -5.00
C PRO A 12 -0.35 -9.05 -3.49
N ILE A 13 -1.13 -8.16 -2.86
CA ILE A 13 -1.05 -7.93 -1.41
C ILE A 13 -1.50 -9.16 -0.64
N ARG A 14 -2.62 -9.78 -1.02
CA ARG A 14 -3.05 -11.05 -0.41
C ARG A 14 -2.00 -12.15 -0.56
N ARG A 15 -1.39 -12.27 -1.75
CA ARG A 15 -0.33 -13.27 -2.00
C ARG A 15 0.88 -13.01 -1.11
N LEU A 16 1.29 -11.76 -0.93
CA LEU A 16 2.36 -11.40 -0.02
C LEU A 16 2.03 -11.83 1.42
N MET A 17 0.82 -11.55 1.91
CA MET A 17 0.41 -11.98 3.25
C MET A 17 0.46 -13.51 3.42
N LYS A 18 0.05 -14.27 2.39
CA LYS A 18 0.18 -15.74 2.38
C LYS A 18 1.64 -16.19 2.45
N GLN A 19 2.53 -15.53 1.71
CA GLN A 19 3.96 -15.83 1.71
C GLN A 19 4.63 -15.55 3.07
N GLN A 20 4.09 -14.62 3.86
CA GLN A 20 4.52 -14.36 5.23
C GLN A 20 3.92 -15.33 6.27
N GLY A 21 3.26 -16.41 5.84
CA GLY A 21 2.74 -17.45 6.72
C GLY A 21 1.26 -17.31 7.11
N ALA A 22 0.52 -16.34 6.56
CA ALA A 22 -0.90 -16.19 6.88
C ALA A 22 -1.72 -17.37 6.31
N SER A 23 -2.24 -18.24 7.18
CA SER A 23 -3.11 -19.35 6.75
C SER A 23 -4.47 -18.88 6.23
N ILE A 24 -5.03 -17.80 6.78
CA ILE A 24 -6.27 -17.16 6.30
C ILE A 24 -6.03 -15.65 6.21
N VAL A 25 -6.55 -15.02 5.16
CA VAL A 25 -6.43 -13.58 4.94
C VAL A 25 -7.83 -13.02 4.70
N ALA A 26 -8.31 -12.24 5.66
CA ALA A 26 -9.60 -11.57 5.57
C ALA A 26 -9.53 -10.37 4.63
N ARG A 27 -10.65 -10.03 3.98
CA ARG A 27 -10.71 -8.92 3.00
C ARG A 27 -10.31 -7.58 3.65
N ASN A 28 -10.86 -7.28 4.82
CA ASN A 28 -10.56 -6.08 5.59
C ASN A 28 -9.07 -5.96 5.97
N ALA A 29 -8.38 -7.08 6.20
CA ALA A 29 -6.96 -7.06 6.51
C ALA A 29 -6.11 -6.66 5.29
N VAL A 30 -6.49 -7.11 4.09
CA VAL A 30 -5.85 -6.67 2.84
C VAL A 30 -6.15 -5.21 2.58
N ASP A 31 -7.40 -4.77 2.79
CA ASP A 31 -7.80 -3.37 2.59
C ASP A 31 -7.04 -2.44 3.55
N LEU A 32 -6.87 -2.85 4.82
CA LEU A 32 -6.05 -2.12 5.81
C LEU A 32 -4.60 -1.98 5.36
N LEU A 33 -4.00 -3.06 4.86
CA LEU A 33 -2.62 -3.04 4.40
C LEU A 33 -2.46 -2.16 3.15
N ILE A 34 -3.41 -2.22 2.21
CA ILE A 34 -3.42 -1.32 1.04
C ILE A 34 -3.50 0.14 1.50
N ASP A 35 -4.44 0.48 2.38
CA ASP A 35 -4.60 1.84 2.90
C ASP A 35 -3.32 2.33 3.61
N HIS A 36 -2.60 1.45 4.33
CA HIS A 36 -1.32 1.78 4.94
C HIS A 36 -0.22 2.02 3.89
N LEU A 37 -0.10 1.14 2.90
CA LEU A 37 0.91 1.26 1.83
C LEU A 37 0.69 2.53 0.99
N GLU A 38 -0.55 2.92 0.71
CA GLU A 38 -0.87 4.15 -0.02
C GLU A 38 -0.41 5.40 0.75
N LYS A 39 -0.64 5.43 2.07
CA LYS A 39 -0.15 6.52 2.93
C LYS A 39 1.37 6.57 2.97
N THR A 40 2.01 5.41 3.13
CA THR A 40 3.47 5.30 3.18
C THR A 40 4.11 5.71 1.86
N ALA A 41 3.58 5.25 0.73
CA ALA A 41 4.04 5.65 -0.60
C ALA A 41 3.94 7.17 -0.79
N THR A 42 2.80 7.77 -0.44
CA THR A 42 2.59 9.22 -0.53
C THR A 42 3.60 10.00 0.31
N ALA A 43 3.82 9.57 1.57
CA ALA A 43 4.76 10.22 2.48
C ALA A 43 6.20 10.14 1.95
N LEU A 44 6.63 8.96 1.52
CA LEU A 44 7.97 8.74 0.96
C LEU A 44 8.19 9.54 -0.32
N THR A 45 7.22 9.58 -1.24
CA THR A 45 7.32 10.38 -2.46
C THR A 45 7.39 11.87 -2.15
N THR A 46 6.63 12.34 -1.16
CA THR A 46 6.70 13.75 -0.71
C THR A 46 8.09 14.09 -0.17
N GLN A 47 8.65 13.23 0.68
CA GLN A 47 9.98 13.41 1.23
C GLN A 47 11.08 13.35 0.16
N ALA A 48 11.00 12.38 -0.75
CA ALA A 48 11.91 12.27 -1.89
C ALA A 48 11.87 13.53 -2.77
N ARG A 49 10.66 14.07 -3.00
CA ARG A 49 10.50 15.32 -3.74
C ARG A 49 11.25 16.47 -3.07
N THR A 50 11.15 16.62 -1.74
CA THR A 50 11.91 17.62 -0.98
C THR A 50 13.42 17.47 -1.20
N PHE A 51 13.95 16.25 -1.12
CA PHE A 51 15.38 16.02 -1.38
C PHE A 51 15.79 16.39 -2.81
N THR A 52 14.97 16.05 -3.81
CA THR A 52 15.29 16.36 -5.21
C THR A 52 15.12 17.85 -5.55
N MET A 53 14.18 18.57 -4.92
CA MET A 53 13.93 19.99 -5.19
C MET A 53 15.01 20.91 -4.60
N HIS A 54 15.71 20.48 -3.56
CA HIS A 54 16.80 21.23 -2.92
C HIS A 54 18.20 20.77 -3.35
N ALA A 55 18.29 19.88 -4.36
CA ALA A 55 19.56 19.35 -4.87
C ALA A 55 20.21 20.19 -5.99
N ASN A 56 19.74 21.43 -6.20
CA ASN A 56 20.37 22.40 -7.10
C ASN A 56 21.39 23.26 -6.34
#